data_AF-A0A2D5MP18-F1
#
_entry.id   AF-A0A2D5MP18-F1
#
_cell.length_a   1.000
_cell.length_b   1.000
_cell.length_c   1.000
_cell.angle_alpha   90.00
_cell.angle_beta   90.00
_cell.angle_gamma   90.00
#
_symmetry.space_group_name_H-M   'P 1'
#
loop_
_entity.id
_entity.type
_entity.pdbx_description
1 polymer ?
#
loop_
_entity_poly.entity_id
_entity_poly.type
_entity_poly.pdbx_seq_one_letter_code
_entity_poly.pdbx_strand_id
1 'polypeptide(L)'
;MSEDVKESTEYESLMGVKEKPNADLTSFMPELDETVVEEPWKQHWKEMPEYKQEDKKTFKTIQLHFRNKEDFEEFCRKYSTVDSEMKPTEKTKSMWYPKLEITKNSLMRWIEE
;
A
#
# COMPACT_ATOMS: atom_id res chain seq x y z
N MET A 1 -35.47 17.36 42.67
CA MET A 1 -35.21 16.25 43.61
C MET A 1 -34.49 15.19 42.80
N SER A 2 -33.17 15.21 42.81
CA SER A 2 -32.32 14.26 42.11
C SER A 2 -32.22 13.00 42.96
N GLU A 3 -32.68 11.85 42.45
CA GLU A 3 -32.60 10.57 43.14
C GLU A 3 -31.12 10.16 43.30
N ASP A 4 -30.73 9.82 44.53
CA ASP A 4 -29.40 9.29 44.86
C ASP A 4 -29.15 7.98 44.12
N VAL A 5 -28.32 8.04 43.07
CA VAL A 5 -27.82 6.87 42.34
C VAL A 5 -26.86 6.12 43.26
N LYS A 6 -27.25 4.94 43.72
CA LYS A 6 -26.37 4.05 44.49
C LYS A 6 -25.40 3.36 43.54
N GLU A 7 -24.15 3.81 43.56
CA GLU A 7 -23.06 3.16 42.85
C GLU A 7 -22.77 1.80 43.50
N SER A 8 -23.15 0.70 42.85
CA SER A 8 -22.73 -0.63 43.30
C SER A 8 -21.29 -0.87 42.84
N THR A 9 -20.34 -0.93 43.78
CA THR A 9 -18.91 -1.24 43.52
C THR A 9 -18.67 -2.74 43.22
N GLU A 10 -19.71 -3.47 42.84
CA GLU A 10 -19.60 -4.89 42.54
C GLU A 10 -19.09 -5.08 41.11
N TYR A 11 -17.97 -5.79 40.98
CA TYR A 11 -17.36 -6.11 39.69
C TYR A 11 -18.16 -7.23 39.02
N GLU A 12 -19.00 -6.84 38.05
CA GLU A 12 -19.69 -7.76 37.13
C GLU A 12 -18.64 -8.49 36.28
N SER A 13 -18.15 -9.63 36.78
CA SER A 13 -17.22 -10.48 36.04
C SER A 13 -17.97 -11.17 34.91
N LEU A 14 -17.72 -10.76 33.66
CA LEU A 14 -18.22 -11.41 32.44
C LEU A 14 -17.60 -12.81 32.20
N MET A 15 -17.17 -13.49 33.26
CA MET A 15 -16.59 -14.83 33.20
C MET A 15 -17.73 -15.84 33.14
N GLY A 16 -18.13 -16.21 31.92
CA GLY A 16 -19.16 -17.24 31.66
C GLY A 16 -20.29 -16.81 30.73
N VAL A 17 -20.33 -15.55 30.29
CA VAL A 17 -21.26 -15.13 29.24
C VAL A 17 -20.77 -15.71 27.92
N LYS A 18 -21.55 -16.63 27.34
CA LYS A 18 -21.29 -17.15 25.99
C LYS A 18 -21.45 -15.99 25.01
N GLU A 19 -20.41 -15.74 24.21
CA GLU A 19 -20.47 -14.83 23.08
C GLU A 19 -21.70 -15.20 22.24
N LYS A 20 -22.64 -14.27 22.07
CA LYS A 20 -23.72 -14.47 21.09
C LYS A 20 -23.04 -14.42 19.72
N PRO A 21 -23.05 -15.50 18.94
CA PRO A 21 -22.57 -15.40 17.57
C PRO A 21 -23.54 -14.47 16.85
N ASN A 22 -23.02 -13.40 16.27
CA ASN A 22 -23.73 -12.50 15.37
C ASN A 22 -24.57 -11.42 16.08
N ALA A 23 -23.98 -10.70 17.04
CA ALA A 23 -24.53 -9.40 17.45
C ALA A 23 -24.29 -8.39 16.32
N ASP A 24 -25.13 -8.45 15.29
CA ASP A 24 -25.18 -7.43 14.25
C ASP A 24 -25.64 -6.11 14.89
N LEU A 25 -25.05 -4.99 14.44
CA LEU A 25 -25.26 -3.64 15.02
C LEU A 25 -26.75 -3.23 15.00
N THR A 26 -27.51 -3.83 14.11
CA THR A 26 -28.98 -3.78 13.96
C THR A 26 -29.73 -4.22 15.22
N SER A 27 -29.20 -5.15 16.02
CA SER A 27 -29.84 -5.57 17.28
C SER A 27 -29.73 -4.50 18.37
N PHE A 28 -28.80 -3.57 18.26
CA PHE A 28 -28.54 -2.53 19.27
C PHE A 28 -29.20 -1.20 18.90
N MET A 29 -29.41 -0.93 17.60
CA MET A 29 -30.05 0.28 17.10
C MET A 29 -31.04 -0.07 15.97
N PRO A 30 -32.29 -0.40 16.30
CA PRO A 30 -33.30 -0.82 15.31
C PRO A 30 -33.78 0.30 14.37
N GLU A 31 -33.40 1.56 14.60
CA GLU A 31 -33.71 2.68 13.70
C GLU A 31 -32.82 2.76 12.44
N LEU A 32 -31.76 1.94 12.33
CA LEU A 32 -30.82 1.98 11.20
C LEU A 32 -31.26 1.15 9.98
N ASP A 33 -32.37 0.42 10.05
CA ASP A 33 -32.78 -0.57 9.03
C ASP A 33 -33.53 0.05 7.82
N GLU A 34 -33.95 1.31 7.88
CA GLU A 34 -34.78 1.90 6.82
C GLU A 34 -34.01 2.59 5.68
N THR A 35 -32.69 2.75 5.78
CA THR A 35 -31.92 3.32 4.68
C THR A 35 -31.17 2.23 3.94
N VAL A 36 -31.58 1.96 2.69
CA VAL A 36 -30.76 1.23 1.71
C VAL A 36 -29.36 1.83 1.77
N VAL A 37 -28.43 1.08 2.37
CA VAL A 37 -27.03 1.49 2.52
C VAL A 37 -26.38 1.39 1.15
N GLU A 38 -26.70 2.32 0.26
CA GLU A 38 -25.69 2.80 -0.67
C GLU A 38 -24.54 3.26 0.21
N GLU A 39 -23.43 2.53 0.13
CA GLU A 39 -22.33 2.67 1.08
C GLU A 39 -22.03 4.16 1.31
N PRO A 40 -22.17 4.69 2.53
CA PRO A 40 -22.27 6.14 2.79
C PRO A 40 -21.05 6.91 2.28
N TRP A 41 -19.90 6.22 2.16
CA TRP A 41 -18.69 6.76 1.57
C TRP A 41 -18.86 7.18 0.10
N LYS A 42 -19.71 6.53 -0.70
CA LYS A 42 -19.97 6.88 -2.10
C LYS A 42 -20.65 8.24 -2.26
N GLN A 43 -21.47 8.64 -1.29
CA GLN A 43 -22.14 9.95 -1.31
C GLN A 43 -21.16 11.10 -1.02
N HIS A 44 -20.16 10.84 -0.18
CA HIS A 44 -19.11 11.79 0.18
C HIS A 44 -17.91 11.78 -0.78
N TRP A 45 -17.70 10.68 -1.50
CA TRP A 45 -16.63 10.52 -2.47
C TRP A 45 -17.09 11.00 -3.85
N LYS A 46 -17.31 12.31 -3.96
CA LYS A 46 -17.53 12.99 -5.24
C LYS A 46 -16.22 13.65 -5.67
N GLU A 47 -15.87 13.52 -6.94
CA GLU A 47 -14.74 14.22 -7.61
C GLU A 47 -13.31 13.70 -7.41
N MET A 48 -13.03 12.70 -6.57
CA MET A 48 -11.67 12.14 -6.53
C MET A 48 -11.44 11.25 -7.77
N PRO A 49 -10.51 11.60 -8.67
CA PRO A 49 -10.25 10.81 -9.86
C PRO A 49 -9.80 9.40 -9.48
N GLU A 50 -10.26 8.39 -10.20
CA GLU A 50 -9.66 7.05 -10.09
C GLU A 50 -8.18 7.13 -10.44
N TYR A 51 -7.32 6.78 -9.49
CA TYR A 51 -5.89 6.67 -9.72
C TYR A 51 -5.63 5.52 -10.69
N LYS A 52 -5.37 5.84 -11.96
CA LYS A 52 -4.96 4.87 -12.97
C LYS A 52 -3.45 4.70 -12.93
N GLN A 53 -3.00 3.66 -12.25
CA GLN A 53 -1.62 3.21 -12.36
C GLN A 53 -1.49 2.42 -13.67
N GLU A 54 -0.81 2.99 -14.67
CA GLU A 54 -0.46 2.21 -15.85
C GLU A 54 0.44 1.04 -15.45
N ASP A 55 0.09 -0.17 -15.88
CA ASP A 55 0.86 -1.39 -15.60
C ASP A 55 2.23 -1.31 -16.28
N LYS A 56 3.21 -0.74 -15.58
CA LYS A 56 4.62 -0.68 -16.00
C LYS A 56 5.32 -2.01 -15.76
N LYS A 57 4.75 -3.10 -16.26
CA LYS A 57 5.34 -4.43 -16.10
C LYS A 57 6.53 -4.59 -17.03
N THR A 58 7.61 -5.22 -16.53
CA THR A 58 8.76 -5.60 -17.37
C THR A 58 8.29 -6.56 -18.47
N PHE A 59 8.69 -6.32 -19.72
CA PHE A 59 8.40 -7.25 -20.81
C PHE A 59 9.13 -8.58 -20.63
N LYS A 60 10.42 -8.53 -20.27
CA LYS A 60 11.25 -9.71 -20.01
C LYS A 60 12.42 -9.34 -19.11
N THR A 61 12.78 -10.25 -18.19
CA THR A 61 13.95 -10.13 -17.34
C THR A 61 14.97 -11.21 -17.71
N ILE A 62 16.25 -10.84 -17.83
CA ILE A 62 17.35 -11.77 -18.04
C ILE A 62 18.16 -11.85 -16.74
N GLN A 63 18.38 -13.05 -16.22
CA GLN A 63 19.23 -13.30 -15.06
C GLN A 63 20.60 -13.79 -15.54
N LEU A 64 21.64 -13.01 -15.30
CA LEU A 64 23.02 -13.33 -15.66
C LEU A 64 23.82 -13.59 -14.38
N HIS A 65 24.53 -14.71 -14.35
CA HIS A 65 25.45 -15.05 -13.27
C HIS A 65 26.86 -15.19 -13.86
N PHE A 66 27.83 -14.50 -13.26
CA PHE A 66 29.23 -14.55 -13.65
C PHE A 66 29.99 -15.51 -12.73
N ARG A 67 30.96 -16.25 -13.28
CA ARG A 67 31.81 -17.17 -12.49
C ARG A 67 33.02 -16.44 -11.92
N ASN A 68 33.69 -15.64 -12.75
CA ASN A 68 34.85 -14.85 -12.36
C ASN A 68 34.58 -13.35 -12.47
N LYS A 69 35.42 -12.56 -11.80
CA LYS A 69 35.39 -11.09 -11.89
C LYS A 69 35.85 -10.59 -13.26
N GLU A 70 36.81 -11.26 -13.89
CA GLU A 70 37.29 -10.91 -15.24
C GLU A 70 36.18 -10.99 -16.29
N ASP A 71 35.34 -12.04 -16.22
CA ASP A 71 34.17 -12.18 -17.13
C ASP A 71 33.18 -11.02 -16.97
N PHE A 72 33.00 -10.54 -15.74
CA PHE A 72 32.15 -9.39 -15.45
C PHE A 72 32.74 -8.09 -16.02
N GLU A 73 34.05 -7.89 -15.89
CA GLU A 73 34.74 -6.71 -16.43
C GLU A 73 34.69 -6.69 -17.97
N GLU A 74 34.89 -7.84 -18.62
CA GLU A 74 34.70 -7.96 -20.06
C GLU A 74 33.28 -7.65 -20.51
N PHE A 75 32.28 -8.16 -19.77
CA PHE A 75 30.88 -7.87 -20.04
C PHE A 75 30.59 -6.37 -19.92
N CYS A 76 31.06 -5.72 -18.85
CA CYS A 76 30.92 -4.28 -18.66
C CYS A 76 31.58 -3.48 -19.78
N ARG A 77 32.75 -3.89 -20.26
CA ARG A 77 33.44 -3.24 -21.38
C ARG A 77 32.66 -3.39 -22.70
N LYS A 78 32.13 -4.58 -22.99
CA LYS A 78 31.29 -4.83 -24.16
C LYS A 78 29.99 -4.03 -24.06
N TYR A 79 29.34 -4.04 -22.91
CA TYR A 79 28.09 -3.31 -22.66
C TYR A 79 28.25 -1.79 -22.80
N SER A 80 29.42 -1.24 -22.46
CA SER A 80 29.71 0.19 -22.66
C SER A 80 29.65 0.65 -24.13
N THR A 81 29.62 -0.26 -25.10
CA THR A 81 29.38 0.08 -26.53
C THR A 81 27.89 0.19 -26.87
N VAL A 82 27.02 -0.44 -26.08
CA VAL A 82 25.57 -0.48 -26.26
C VAL A 82 24.88 0.68 -25.54
N ASP A 83 25.40 1.04 -24.36
CA ASP A 83 24.88 2.13 -23.54
C ASP A 83 26.03 2.95 -22.94
N SER A 84 26.01 4.27 -23.15
CA SER A 84 27.02 5.18 -22.65
C SER A 84 26.70 5.72 -21.26
N GLU A 85 25.42 5.73 -20.87
CA GLU A 85 24.96 6.38 -19.64
C GLU A 85 24.93 5.40 -18.45
N MET A 86 24.49 4.16 -18.68
CA MET A 86 24.28 3.19 -17.62
C MET A 86 25.30 2.04 -17.71
N LYS A 87 26.33 2.07 -16.85
CA LYS A 87 27.32 0.98 -16.77
C LYS A 87 26.98 0.04 -15.60
N PRO A 88 27.01 -1.28 -15.78
CA PRO A 88 26.85 -2.21 -14.67
C PRO A 88 28.02 -2.02 -13.69
N THR A 89 27.71 -1.89 -12.39
CA THR A 89 28.73 -1.92 -11.32
C THR A 89 28.56 -3.19 -10.50
N GLU A 90 29.57 -3.57 -9.71
CA GLU A 90 29.55 -4.82 -8.91
C GLU A 90 28.32 -4.94 -7.98
N LYS A 91 27.75 -3.79 -7.56
CA LYS A 91 26.56 -3.73 -6.70
C LYS A 91 25.24 -3.68 -7.48
N THR A 92 25.28 -3.50 -8.80
CA THR A 92 24.09 -3.39 -9.66
C THR A 92 23.45 -4.77 -9.80
N LYS A 93 22.28 -4.96 -9.20
CA LYS A 93 21.51 -6.22 -9.29
C LYS A 93 20.65 -6.31 -10.56
N SER A 94 20.14 -5.17 -11.02
CA SER A 94 19.31 -5.08 -12.22
C SER A 94 19.44 -3.69 -12.84
N MET A 95 19.17 -3.61 -14.14
CA MET A 95 19.28 -2.41 -14.95
C MET A 95 18.20 -2.43 -16.02
N TRP A 96 17.67 -1.25 -16.34
CA TRP A 96 16.74 -1.07 -17.46
C TRP A 96 17.51 -0.61 -18.68
N TYR A 97 17.15 -1.16 -19.84
CA TYR A 97 17.61 -0.70 -21.14
C TYR A 97 16.41 -0.54 -22.08
N PRO A 98 16.17 0.64 -22.66
CA PRO A 98 16.81 1.93 -22.38
C PRO A 98 16.60 2.39 -20.93
N LYS A 99 17.40 3.37 -20.46
CA LYS A 99 17.31 3.90 -19.09
C LYS A 99 15.87 4.32 -18.77
N LEU A 100 15.34 3.79 -17.66
CA LEU A 100 14.01 4.13 -17.19
C LEU A 100 14.05 5.47 -16.47
N GLU A 101 13.41 6.49 -17.06
CA GLU A 101 13.22 7.80 -16.42
C GLU A 101 12.11 7.69 -15.37
N ILE A 102 12.50 7.45 -14.12
CA ILE A 102 11.59 7.45 -12.96
C ILE A 102 11.49 8.88 -12.43
N THR A 103 10.28 9.42 -12.40
CA THR A 103 9.99 10.68 -11.71
C THR A 103 10.31 10.54 -10.21
N LYS A 104 11.26 11.33 -9.72
CA LYS A 104 11.61 11.34 -8.29
C LYS A 104 10.51 12.07 -7.52
N ASN A 105 9.75 11.35 -6.70
CA ASN A 105 8.69 11.93 -5.86
C ASN A 105 9.16 13.09 -4.98
N SER A 106 10.44 13.16 -4.62
CA SER A 106 11.02 14.28 -3.86
C SER A 106 10.88 15.64 -4.58
N LEU A 107 10.80 15.64 -5.91
CA LEU A 107 10.61 16.84 -6.72
C LEU A 107 9.14 17.25 -6.85
N MET A 108 8.21 16.36 -6.49
CA MET A 108 6.76 16.57 -6.59
C MET A 108 6.12 16.86 -5.23
N ARG A 109 6.93 17.07 -4.19
CA ARG A 109 6.42 17.42 -2.85
C ARG A 109 5.92 18.86 -2.85
N TRP A 110 4.80 19.09 -2.16
CA TRP A 110 4.30 20.43 -1.91
C TRP A 110 5.25 21.18 -0.98
N ILE A 111 5.57 22.43 -1.34
CA ILE A 111 6.41 23.34 -0.55
C ILE A 111 5.54 24.56 -0.30
N GLU A 112 5.33 24.88 0.98
CA GLU A 112 4.71 26.13 1.42
C GLU A 112 5.78 27.24 1.32
N GLU A 113 5.45 28.35 0.67
CA GLU A 113 6.36 29.49 0.41
C GLU A 113 6.73 30.26 1.68
#